data_AF-A0A1G6V9V3-F1
#
_entry.id   AF-A0A1G6V9V3-F1
#
_cell.length_a   1.000
_cell.length_b   1.000
_cell.length_c   1.000
_cell.angle_alpha   90.00
_cell.angle_beta   90.00
_cell.angle_gamma   90.00
#
_symmetry.space_group_name_H-M   'P 1'
#
loop_
_entity.id
_entity.type
_entity.pdbx_description
1 polymer ?
#
loop_
_entity_poly.entity_id
_entity_poly.type
_entity_poly.pdbx_seq_one_letter_code
_entity_poly.pdbx_strand_id
1 'polypeptide(L)'
;MPAARPDAVTVWRRTAVLALLLLLALCLLGGCQTFAWDVGETCTLVEGQTFDLGFWAAHRSDSLLPPYSSPCNADFDRVPGWLNPAIAVTAGACAVAATGHAACRLVARRRTAHPPRR
;
A
#
# COMPACT_ATOMS: atom_id res chain seq x y z
N MET A 1 -39.91 -5.15 -6.09
CA MET A 1 -39.36 -4.30 -5.01
C MET A 1 -38.05 -3.70 -5.51
N PRO A 2 -37.98 -2.39 -5.79
CA PRO A 2 -36.72 -1.77 -6.22
C PRO A 2 -35.71 -1.74 -5.07
N ALA A 3 -34.49 -2.22 -5.32
CA ALA A 3 -33.41 -2.17 -4.33
C ALA A 3 -33.05 -0.71 -4.02
N ALA A 4 -32.99 -0.36 -2.73
CA ALA A 4 -32.56 0.97 -2.29
C ALA A 4 -31.14 1.25 -2.80
N ARG A 5 -30.95 2.37 -3.51
CA ARG A 5 -29.61 2.79 -3.93
C ARG A 5 -28.77 3.13 -2.70
N PRO A 6 -27.51 2.66 -2.64
CA PRO A 6 -26.62 3.05 -1.55
C PRO A 6 -26.40 4.56 -1.56
N ASP A 7 -26.34 5.16 -0.38
CA ASP A 7 -25.97 6.55 -0.20
C ASP A 7 -24.51 6.78 -0.66
N ALA A 8 -24.22 8.00 -1.14
CA ALA A 8 -22.90 8.34 -1.67
C ALA A 8 -21.77 8.01 -0.67
N VAL A 9 -22.01 8.21 0.63
CA VAL A 9 -21.05 7.91 1.69
C VAL A 9 -20.73 6.41 1.77
N THR A 10 -21.71 5.53 1.58
CA THR A 10 -21.47 4.08 1.54
C THR A 10 -20.69 3.67 0.29
N VAL A 11 -20.92 4.32 -0.85
CA VAL A 11 -20.15 4.06 -2.09
C VAL A 11 -18.70 4.51 -1.94
N TRP A 12 -18.45 5.73 -1.45
CA TRP A 12 -17.11 6.26 -1.16
C TRP A 12 -16.36 5.42 -0.12
N ARG A 13 -17.07 4.92 0.90
CA ARG A 13 -16.49 4.00 1.88
C ARG A 13 -16.03 2.69 1.25
N ARG A 14 -16.89 2.04 0.46
CA ARG A 14 -16.56 0.76 -0.17
C ARG A 14 -15.39 0.91 -1.12
N THR A 15 -15.37 1.98 -1.93
CA THR A 15 -14.27 2.26 -2.85
C THR A 15 -12.96 2.55 -2.10
N ALA A 16 -12.99 3.33 -1.01
CA ALA A 16 -11.79 3.56 -0.19
C ALA A 16 -11.22 2.29 0.45
N VAL A 17 -12.08 1.40 0.97
CA VAL A 17 -11.66 0.11 1.53
C VAL A 17 -11.09 -0.81 0.45
N LEU A 18 -11.75 -0.90 -0.70
CA LEU A 18 -11.26 -1.70 -1.83
C LEU A 18 -9.92 -1.16 -2.36
N ALA A 19 -9.78 0.17 -2.45
CA ALA A 19 -8.53 0.80 -2.85
C ALA A 19 -7.40 0.49 -1.85
N LEU A 20 -7.68 0.56 -0.55
CA LEU A 20 -6.70 0.19 0.49
C LEU A 20 -6.28 -1.27 0.40
N LEU A 21 -7.24 -2.18 0.21
CA LEU A 21 -6.96 -3.61 0.08
C LEU A 21 -6.17 -3.92 -1.18
N LEU A 22 -6.51 -3.28 -2.30
CA LEU A 22 -5.76 -3.41 -3.56
C LEU A 22 -4.33 -2.88 -3.40
N LEU A 23 -4.16 -1.70 -2.80
CA LEU A 23 -2.84 -1.13 -2.51
C LEU A 23 -2.02 -2.06 -1.61
N LEU A 24 -2.64 -2.62 -0.56
CA LEU A 24 -1.97 -3.57 0.33
C LEU A 24 -1.56 -4.84 -0.40
N ALA A 25 -2.43 -5.40 -1.25
CA ALA A 25 -2.12 -6.58 -2.04
C ALA A 25 -0.95 -6.32 -3.01
N LEU A 26 -0.94 -5.17 -3.67
CA LEU A 26 0.16 -4.78 -4.57
C LEU A 26 1.46 -4.56 -3.79
N CYS A 27 1.41 -3.90 -2.62
CA CYS A 27 2.57 -3.75 -1.74
C CYS A 27 3.11 -5.09 -1.24
N LEU A 28 2.25 -6.04 -0.89
CA LEU A 28 2.65 -7.39 -0.48
C LEU A 28 3.30 -8.14 -1.63
N LEU A 29 2.74 -8.06 -2.84
CA LEU A 29 3.33 -8.67 -4.04
C LEU A 29 4.72 -8.08 -4.35
N GLY A 30 4.86 -6.76 -4.34
CA GLY A 30 6.16 -6.10 -4.54
C GLY A 30 7.14 -6.37 -3.40
N GLY A 31 6.65 -6.43 -2.15
CA GLY A 31 7.44 -6.81 -0.98
C GLY A 31 7.97 -8.25 -1.05
N CYS A 32 7.15 -9.20 -1.53
CA CYS A 32 7.60 -10.57 -1.72
C CYS A 32 8.70 -10.70 -2.78
N GLN A 33 8.71 -9.83 -3.80
CA GLN A 33 9.77 -9.80 -4.81
C GLN A 33 11.09 -9.20 -4.27
N THR A 34 11.01 -8.29 -3.30
CA THR A 34 12.20 -7.67 -2.68
C THR A 34 12.80 -8.49 -1.54
N PHE A 35 12.08 -9.48 -1.02
CA PHE A 35 12.54 -10.43 0.01
C PHE A 35 13.45 -11.54 -0.53
N ALA A 36 14.19 -11.28 -1.61
CA ALA A 36 15.23 -12.17 -2.10
C ALA A 36 16.38 -12.25 -1.07
N TRP A 37 16.63 -13.45 -0.52
CA TRP A 37 17.70 -13.68 0.46
C TRP A 37 19.09 -13.38 -0.13
N ASP A 38 19.26 -13.61 -1.44
CA ASP A 38 20.40 -13.18 -2.22
C ASP A 38 19.91 -12.41 -3.46
N VAL A 39 20.07 -11.09 -3.40
CA VAL A 39 19.66 -10.17 -4.47
C VAL A 39 20.46 -10.42 -5.74
N GLY A 40 21.76 -10.71 -5.63
CA GLY A 40 22.62 -10.95 -6.79
C GLY A 40 22.25 -12.25 -7.50
N GLU A 41 22.00 -13.30 -6.73
CA GLU A 41 21.52 -14.59 -7.26
C GLU A 41 20.13 -14.45 -7.91
N THR A 42 19.22 -13.70 -7.29
CA THR A 42 17.87 -13.48 -7.85
C THR A 42 17.91 -12.66 -9.15
N CYS A 43 18.70 -11.58 -9.18
CA CYS A 43 18.89 -10.79 -10.38
C CYS A 43 19.41 -11.63 -11.54
N THR A 44 20.40 -12.48 -11.30
CA THR A 44 21.05 -13.27 -12.35
C THR A 44 20.26 -14.53 -12.75
N LEU A 45 19.72 -15.29 -11.80
CA LEU A 45 19.06 -16.58 -12.06
C LEU A 45 17.55 -16.48 -12.26
N VAL A 46 16.88 -15.52 -11.63
CA VAL A 46 15.41 -15.39 -11.70
C VAL A 46 15.00 -14.32 -12.71
N GLU A 47 15.63 -13.15 -12.67
CA GLU A 47 15.28 -12.04 -13.57
C GLU A 47 16.09 -12.01 -14.88
N GLY A 48 17.17 -12.80 -14.94
CA GLY A 48 18.07 -12.85 -16.10
C GLY A 48 18.82 -11.53 -16.34
N GLN A 49 18.97 -10.71 -15.30
CA GLN A 49 19.58 -9.39 -15.33
C GLN A 49 21.01 -9.40 -14.80
N THR A 50 21.84 -8.51 -15.35
CA THR A 50 23.16 -8.24 -14.79
C THR A 50 23.02 -7.47 -13.48
N PHE A 51 23.53 -8.06 -12.40
CA PHE A 51 23.59 -7.42 -11.09
C PHE A 51 24.71 -6.38 -11.04
N ASP A 52 24.36 -5.12 -10.82
CA ASP A 52 25.31 -4.02 -10.62
C ASP A 52 25.54 -3.78 -9.12
N LEU A 53 26.67 -4.32 -8.64
CA LEU A 53 27.13 -4.15 -7.26
C LEU A 53 27.34 -2.69 -6.86
N GLY A 54 27.79 -1.83 -7.78
CA GLY A 54 28.05 -0.42 -7.51
C GLY A 54 26.76 0.36 -7.33
N PHE A 55 25.78 0.12 -8.22
CA PHE A 55 24.44 0.68 -8.12
C PHE A 55 23.75 0.23 -6.83
N TRP A 56 23.79 -1.07 -6.52
CA TRP A 56 23.18 -1.62 -5.32
C TRP A 56 23.82 -1.07 -4.05
N ALA A 57 25.15 -1.03 -3.96
CA ALA A 57 25.83 -0.51 -2.77
C ALA A 57 25.53 0.98 -2.53
N ALA A 58 25.38 1.78 -3.59
CA ALA A 58 25.04 3.19 -3.49
C ALA A 58 23.59 3.45 -3.04
N HIS A 59 22.64 2.61 -3.45
CA HIS A 59 21.20 2.81 -3.19
C HIS A 59 20.65 1.90 -2.09
N ARG A 60 21.49 1.03 -1.49
CA ARG A 60 21.08 0.13 -0.40
C ARG A 60 20.51 0.90 0.80
N SER A 61 21.03 2.08 1.11
CA SER A 61 20.56 2.92 2.21
C SER A 61 19.30 3.72 1.87
N ASP A 62 18.97 3.88 0.59
CA ASP A 62 17.76 4.57 0.14
C ASP A 62 16.51 3.69 0.33
N SER A 63 16.70 2.45 0.80
CA SER A 63 15.70 1.41 1.09
C SER A 63 14.64 1.75 2.15
N LEU A 64 14.38 3.02 2.46
CA LEU A 64 13.14 3.38 3.15
C LEU A 64 11.92 3.11 2.27
N LEU A 65 12.09 3.07 0.94
CA LEU A 65 11.12 2.54 0.00
C LEU A 65 11.87 1.82 -1.13
N PRO A 66 11.48 0.58 -1.46
CA PRO A 66 10.49 0.49 -2.54
C PRO A 66 9.53 -0.70 -2.43
N PRO A 67 8.23 -0.52 -2.66
CA PRO A 67 7.57 -1.48 -3.51
C PRO A 67 7.99 -1.13 -4.96
N TYR A 68 8.42 -2.10 -5.76
CA TYR A 68 8.60 -2.02 -7.23
C TYR A 68 9.93 -1.54 -7.86
N SER A 69 10.84 -0.79 -7.22
CA SER A 69 12.11 -0.46 -7.90
C SER A 69 13.02 -1.70 -7.93
N SER A 70 13.61 -1.99 -9.11
CA SER A 70 14.52 -3.13 -9.26
C SER A 70 15.84 -2.86 -8.54
N PRO A 71 16.30 -3.76 -7.64
CA PRO A 71 17.58 -3.62 -6.99
C PRO A 71 18.76 -4.05 -7.89
N CYS A 72 18.50 -4.56 -9.10
CA CYS A 72 19.50 -5.20 -9.95
C CYS A 72 20.38 -4.21 -10.70
N ASN A 73 19.79 -3.20 -11.33
CA ASN A 73 20.47 -2.07 -11.98
C ASN A 73 19.45 -1.00 -12.38
N ALA A 74 19.93 0.19 -12.75
CA ALA A 74 19.10 1.33 -13.11
C ALA A 74 18.29 1.14 -14.41
N ASP A 75 18.78 0.33 -15.36
CA ASP A 75 18.17 0.18 -16.69
C ASP A 75 16.86 -0.62 -16.64
N PHE A 76 16.71 -1.49 -15.64
CA PHE A 76 15.50 -2.29 -15.42
C PHE A 76 14.57 -1.72 -14.36
N ASP A 77 14.96 -0.64 -13.68
CA ASP A 77 14.05 0.12 -12.84
C ASP A 77 13.13 1.00 -13.70
N ARG A 78 12.01 0.42 -14.13
CA ARG A 78 10.97 1.14 -14.89
C ARG A 78 10.06 1.98 -14.01
N VAL A 79 10.27 1.96 -12.70
CA VAL A 79 9.39 2.63 -11.76
C VAL A 79 9.87 4.05 -11.53
N PRO A 80 9.04 5.06 -11.83
CA PRO A 80 9.39 6.43 -11.54
C PRO A 80 9.59 6.62 -10.03
N GLY A 81 10.61 7.38 -9.63
CA GLY A 81 10.91 7.62 -8.20
C GLY A 81 9.76 8.25 -7.39
N TRP A 82 8.74 8.82 -8.04
CA TRP A 82 7.54 9.35 -7.38
C TRP A 82 6.47 8.30 -7.07
N LEU A 83 6.52 7.10 -7.66
CA LEU A 83 5.47 6.08 -7.49
C LEU A 83 5.40 5.61 -6.04
N ASN A 84 6.54 5.35 -5.43
CA ASN A 84 6.65 4.85 -4.07
C ASN A 84 6.08 5.85 -3.03
N PRO A 85 6.48 7.14 -3.04
CA PRO A 85 5.87 8.13 -2.16
C PRO A 85 4.38 8.35 -2.47
N ALA A 86 3.94 8.28 -3.73
CA ALA A 86 2.52 8.40 -4.07
C ALA A 86 1.69 7.25 -3.46
N ILE A 87 2.21 6.02 -3.48
CA ILE A 87 1.57 4.85 -2.87
C ILE A 87 1.51 5.00 -1.35
N ALA A 88 2.59 5.43 -0.71
CA ALA A 88 2.63 5.67 0.72
C ALA A 88 1.59 6.72 1.16
N VAL A 89 1.53 7.86 0.45
CA VAL A 89 0.55 8.93 0.73
C VAL A 89 -0.88 8.43 0.53
N THR A 90 -1.15 7.71 -0.56
CA THR A 90 -2.49 7.20 -0.87
C THR A 90 -2.94 6.16 0.16
N ALA A 91 -2.07 5.23 0.53
CA ALA A 91 -2.35 4.24 1.56
C ALA A 91 -2.63 4.90 2.92
N GLY A 92 -1.83 5.92 3.29
CA GLY A 92 -2.04 6.70 4.51
C GLY A 92 -3.40 7.42 4.52
N ALA A 93 -3.77 8.08 3.42
CA ALA A 93 -5.06 8.76 3.30
C ALA A 93 -6.24 7.77 3.44
N CYS A 94 -6.16 6.61 2.79
CA CYS A 94 -7.17 5.56 2.91
C CYS A 94 -7.27 5.01 4.34
N ALA A 95 -6.13 4.80 5.02
CA ALA A 95 -6.11 4.33 6.40
C ALA A 95 -6.74 5.34 7.37
N VAL A 96 -6.43 6.63 7.24
CA VAL A 96 -7.05 7.70 8.04
C VAL A 96 -8.56 7.76 7.82
N ALA A 97 -9.01 7.68 6.57
CA ALA A 97 -10.45 7.66 6.27
C ALA A 97 -11.17 6.44 6.87
N ALA A 98 -10.56 5.25 6.78
CA ALA A 98 -11.14 4.02 7.32
C ALA A 98 -11.21 4.05 8.86
N THR A 99 -10.12 4.43 9.53
CA THR A 99 -10.02 4.47 10.99
C THR A 99 -10.90 5.56 11.60
N GLY A 100 -10.89 6.77 11.05
CA GLY A 100 -11.76 7.87 11.49
C GLY A 100 -13.24 7.47 11.45
N HIS A 101 -13.66 6.79 10.38
CA HIS A 101 -15.04 6.33 10.27
C HIS A 101 -15.39 5.21 11.27
N ALA A 102 -14.48 4.24 11.47
CA ALA A 102 -14.66 3.19 12.48
C ALA A 102 -14.81 3.79 13.88
N ALA A 103 -13.99 4.78 14.23
CA ALA A 103 -14.08 5.51 15.48
C ALA A 103 -15.43 6.24 15.63
N CYS A 104 -15.89 6.97 14.61
CA CYS A 104 -17.20 7.62 14.63
C CYS A 104 -18.35 6.63 14.87
N ARG A 105 -18.31 5.44 14.24
CA ARG A 105 -19.34 4.41 14.46
C ARG A 105 -19.28 3.82 15.87
N LEU A 106 -18.09 3.56 16.39
CA LEU A 106 -17.92 3.07 17.76
C LEU A 106 -18.49 4.08 18.76
N VAL A 107 -18.18 5.37 18.58
CA VAL A 107 -18.73 6.46 19.41
C VAL A 107 -20.25 6.54 19.29
N ALA A 108 -20.80 6.51 18.07
CA ALA A 108 -22.24 6.55 17.85
C ALA A 108 -22.96 5.35 18.51
N ARG A 109 -22.41 4.14 18.37
CA ARG A 109 -22.93 2.91 19.03
C ARG A 109 -22.89 3.01 20.55
N ARG A 110 -21.82 3.57 21.12
CA ARG A 110 -21.72 3.80 22.57
C ARG A 110 -22.77 4.81 23.07
N ARG A 111 -23.02 5.89 22.32
CA ARG A 111 -24.05 6.88 22.64
C ARG A 111 -25.47 6.30 22.60
N THR A 112 -25.75 5.39 21.68
CA THR A 112 -27.06 4.70 21.62
C THR A 112 -27.21 3.65 22.72
N ALA A 113 -26.12 3.00 23.14
CA ALA A 113 -26.15 1.98 24.18
C ALA A 113 -26.21 2.55 25.61
N HIS A 114 -25.72 3.78 25.82
CA HIS A 114 -25.79 4.47 27.10
C HIS A 114 -26.45 5.85 26.93
N PRO A 115 -27.78 5.91 26.80
CA PRO A 115 -28.48 7.18 26.75
C PRO A 115 -28.22 7.97 28.05
N PRO A 116 -27.98 9.29 27.98
CA PRO A 116 -27.73 10.10 29.17
C PRO A 116 -28.91 9.97 30.13
N ARG A 117 -28.65 9.54 31.37
CA ARG A 117 -29.65 9.56 32.45
C ARG A 117 -30.02 11.03 32.71
N ARG A 118 -31.26 11.38 32.37
CA ARG A 118 -31.92 12.61 32.81
C ARG A 118 -32.21 12.56 34.30
#